data_AF-A0A962W0C4-F1
#
_entry.id   AF-A0A962W0C4-F1
#
_cell.length_a   1.000
_cell.length_b   1.000
_cell.length_c   1.000
_cell.angle_alpha   90.00
_cell.angle_beta   90.00
_cell.angle_gamma   90.00
#
_symmetry.space_group_name_H-M   'P 1'
#
loop_
_entity.id
_entity.type
_entity.pdbx_description
1 polymer ?
#
loop_
_entity_poly.entity_id
_entity_poly.type
_entity_poly.pdbx_seq_one_letter_code
_entity_poly.pdbx_strand_id
1 'polypeptide(L)'
;MSDPAIFGIRHHGPGSARSVLKALAEWRPDLILVEGPPDAEGVLPLAADPDMKPPVALLLYDPGEPRRAVYYPFAEFSPEWQVIRHGLQHDIPVRFMDLPQAIRLALESEAESAAEPAEPMDEVAITELPTAALAEETGDETTGNDAEDSTGALPDLRRDPLRWVAEAAGYGDGERWWEHLVEQRQDSRELFQAIRELMTALRTEADAQSPLEEEEQRREAAMRVQLRAARKEGFERIAVVCGAWHVPALSDLPPAREDNARLKGLPKRKLAATWVPWTHGRLTHASGYGAGVEAPGFYQHLWDSAGEPTSRWLAR
;
A
#
# COMPACT_ATOMS: atom_id res chain seq x y z
N MET A 1 12.48 -24.88 -5.25
CA MET A 1 11.44 -23.84 -5.35
C MET A 1 12.10 -22.62 -5.94
N SER A 2 11.48 -21.99 -6.94
CA SER A 2 11.92 -20.71 -7.48
C SER A 2 11.75 -19.59 -6.44
N ASP A 3 12.60 -18.57 -6.52
CA ASP A 3 12.38 -17.33 -5.79
C ASP A 3 11.13 -16.61 -6.32
N PRO A 4 10.41 -15.87 -5.46
CA PRO A 4 9.20 -15.18 -5.86
C PRO A 4 9.58 -13.99 -6.74
N ALA A 5 8.72 -13.65 -7.71
CA ALA A 5 8.86 -12.39 -8.43
C ALA A 5 8.23 -11.27 -7.61
N ILE A 6 9.03 -10.34 -7.10
CA ILE A 6 8.57 -9.25 -6.23
C ILE A 6 8.54 -7.95 -7.04
N PHE A 7 7.38 -7.31 -7.06
CA PHE A 7 7.07 -6.11 -7.82
C PHE A 7 6.77 -4.97 -6.84
N GLY A 8 7.81 -4.19 -6.53
CA GLY A 8 7.69 -2.95 -5.74
C GLY A 8 6.98 -1.88 -6.54
N ILE A 9 5.90 -1.33 -6.01
CA ILE A 9 5.08 -0.30 -6.66
C ILE A 9 4.95 0.93 -5.76
N ARG A 10 4.51 2.03 -6.37
CA ARG A 10 3.81 3.11 -5.68
C ARG A 10 2.31 2.89 -5.85
N HIS A 11 1.55 3.03 -4.78
CA HIS A 11 0.09 2.94 -4.84
C HIS A 11 -0.44 3.99 -5.82
N HIS A 12 -1.49 3.67 -6.58
CA HIS A 12 -2.12 4.62 -7.52
C HIS A 12 -1.18 5.16 -8.62
N GLY A 13 -0.13 4.41 -8.99
CA GLY A 13 0.79 4.72 -10.09
C GLY A 13 0.40 4.07 -11.44
N PRO A 14 -0.02 4.82 -12.47
CA PRO A 14 -0.41 4.25 -13.77
C PRO A 14 0.75 3.56 -14.51
N GLY A 15 1.99 4.04 -14.35
CA GLY A 15 3.17 3.44 -14.95
C GLY A 15 3.56 2.15 -14.24
N SER A 16 3.53 2.14 -12.91
CA SER A 16 3.65 0.93 -12.10
C SER A 16 2.59 -0.10 -12.47
N ALA A 17 1.33 0.31 -12.65
CA ALA A 17 0.22 -0.56 -13.04
C ALA A 17 0.45 -1.21 -14.42
N ARG A 18 0.89 -0.45 -15.43
CA ARG A 18 1.25 -1.02 -16.74
C ARG A 18 2.45 -1.97 -16.65
N SER A 19 3.45 -1.60 -15.87
CA SER A 19 4.68 -2.37 -15.72
C SER A 19 4.43 -3.72 -15.04
N VAL A 20 3.62 -3.75 -13.97
CA VAL A 20 3.29 -4.99 -13.28
C VAL A 20 2.42 -5.89 -14.16
N LEU A 21 1.43 -5.35 -14.88
CA LEU A 21 0.61 -6.15 -15.81
C LEU A 21 1.46 -6.80 -16.91
N LYS A 22 2.41 -6.05 -17.48
CA LYS A 22 3.34 -6.59 -18.47
C LYS A 22 4.22 -7.70 -17.86
N ALA A 23 4.75 -7.48 -16.66
CA ALA A 23 5.56 -8.48 -15.97
C ALA A 23 4.77 -9.77 -15.66
N LEU A 24 3.51 -9.66 -15.21
CA LEU A 24 2.64 -10.82 -14.96
C LEU A 24 2.33 -11.59 -16.25
N ALA A 25 2.07 -10.89 -17.36
CA ALA A 25 1.81 -11.52 -18.65
C ALA A 25 3.02 -12.29 -19.20
N GLU A 26 4.24 -11.77 -18.98
CA GLU A 26 5.49 -12.38 -19.40
C GLU A 26 5.91 -13.54 -18.48
N TRP A 27 5.84 -13.36 -17.15
CA TRP A 27 6.32 -14.31 -16.15
C TRP A 27 5.31 -15.44 -15.83
N ARG A 28 4.01 -15.14 -15.96
CA ARG A 28 2.87 -16.05 -15.78
C ARG A 28 2.88 -16.75 -14.42
N PRO A 29 2.52 -16.05 -13.32
CA PRO A 29 2.46 -16.66 -12.00
C PRO A 29 1.44 -17.82 -11.92
N ASP A 30 1.61 -18.68 -10.93
CA ASP A 30 0.58 -19.63 -10.47
C ASP A 30 -0.13 -19.16 -9.18
N LEU A 31 0.36 -18.08 -8.55
CA LEU A 31 -0.26 -17.36 -7.45
C LEU A 31 0.18 -15.90 -7.48
N ILE A 32 -0.75 -15.00 -7.14
CA ILE A 32 -0.46 -13.59 -6.90
C ILE A 32 -0.77 -13.26 -5.44
N LEU A 33 0.23 -12.74 -4.73
CA LEU A 33 0.10 -12.15 -3.41
C LEU A 33 0.14 -10.63 -3.55
N VAL A 34 -0.89 -9.94 -3.06
CA VAL A 34 -1.03 -8.48 -3.15
C VAL A 34 -1.03 -7.90 -1.75
N GLU A 35 -0.25 -6.84 -1.51
CA GLU A 35 -0.32 -6.07 -0.27
C GLU A 35 -1.76 -5.58 -0.04
N GLY A 36 -2.29 -5.91 1.13
CA GLY A 36 -3.67 -5.63 1.50
C GLY A 36 -4.13 -6.55 2.62
N PRO A 37 -5.31 -6.29 3.20
CA PRO A 37 -5.73 -6.94 4.42
C PRO A 37 -6.27 -8.35 4.15
N PRO A 38 -5.68 -9.42 4.72
CA PRO A 38 -6.19 -10.78 4.56
C PRO A 38 -7.65 -10.97 5.01
N ASP A 39 -8.13 -10.12 5.93
CA ASP A 39 -9.52 -10.11 6.42
C ASP A 39 -10.55 -9.83 5.31
N ALA A 40 -10.13 -9.26 4.18
CA ALA A 40 -10.97 -8.95 3.03
C ALA A 40 -10.94 -9.99 1.91
N GLU A 41 -10.20 -11.08 2.06
CA GLU A 41 -10.03 -12.07 0.98
C GLU A 41 -11.37 -12.63 0.47
N GLY A 42 -12.36 -12.77 1.36
CA GLY A 42 -13.70 -13.26 1.02
C GLY A 42 -14.51 -12.37 0.06
N VAL A 43 -14.15 -11.09 -0.09
CA VAL A 43 -14.83 -10.16 -1.01
C VAL A 43 -14.02 -9.86 -2.28
N LEU A 44 -12.81 -10.42 -2.43
CA LEU A 44 -12.01 -10.29 -3.66
C LEU A 44 -12.77 -10.69 -4.93
N PRO A 45 -13.55 -11.79 -4.99
CA PRO A 45 -14.22 -12.19 -6.22
C PRO A 45 -15.19 -11.13 -6.78
N LEU A 46 -15.72 -10.24 -5.93
CA LEU A 46 -16.60 -9.15 -6.36
C LEU A 46 -15.89 -8.14 -7.26
N ALA A 47 -14.56 -8.02 -7.15
CA ALA A 47 -13.77 -7.17 -8.03
C ALA A 47 -13.81 -7.64 -9.49
N ALA A 48 -14.18 -8.90 -9.78
CA ALA A 48 -14.33 -9.41 -11.14
C ALA A 48 -15.60 -8.92 -11.85
N ASP A 49 -16.59 -8.42 -11.11
CA ASP A 49 -17.86 -7.94 -11.68
C ASP A 49 -17.62 -6.76 -12.66
N PRO A 50 -18.13 -6.80 -13.90
CA PRO A 50 -17.97 -5.69 -14.86
C PRO A 50 -18.62 -4.37 -14.42
N ASP A 51 -19.58 -4.41 -13.50
CA ASP A 51 -20.21 -3.20 -12.94
C ASP A 51 -19.41 -2.63 -11.75
N MET A 52 -18.40 -3.36 -11.25
CA MET A 52 -17.45 -2.85 -10.25
C MET A 52 -16.45 -1.89 -10.91
N LYS A 53 -16.80 -0.60 -10.94
CA LYS A 53 -16.02 0.46 -11.60
C LYS A 53 -15.36 1.38 -10.56
N PRO A 54 -14.02 1.44 -10.51
CA PRO A 54 -13.32 2.39 -9.67
C PRO A 54 -13.65 3.86 -10.03
N PRO A 55 -13.52 4.81 -9.07
CA PRO A 55 -12.99 4.61 -7.73
C PRO A 55 -13.92 3.82 -6.79
N VAL A 56 -13.35 2.81 -6.13
CA VAL A 56 -14.00 2.01 -5.09
C VAL A 56 -13.07 1.93 -3.89
N ALA A 57 -13.59 1.61 -2.71
CA ALA A 57 -12.76 1.30 -1.57
C ALA A 57 -13.18 -0.04 -0.98
N LEU A 58 -12.19 -0.83 -0.59
CA LEU A 58 -12.42 -1.97 0.26
C LEU A 58 -12.56 -1.48 1.70
N LEU A 59 -13.73 -1.67 2.29
CA LEU A 59 -14.09 -1.26 3.64
C LEU A 59 -13.99 -2.47 4.57
N LEU A 60 -13.22 -2.34 5.64
CA LEU A 60 -13.23 -3.27 6.76
C LEU A 60 -13.69 -2.53 8.01
N TYR A 61 -14.63 -3.11 8.77
CA TYR A 61 -15.18 -2.48 9.96
C TYR A 61 -15.59 -3.50 11.02
N ASP A 62 -15.60 -3.07 12.28
CA ASP A 62 -16.17 -3.85 13.39
C ASP A 62 -17.70 -3.69 13.41
N PRO A 63 -18.50 -4.74 13.18
CA PRO A 63 -19.96 -4.62 13.20
C PRO A 63 -20.54 -4.21 14.56
N GLY A 64 -19.82 -4.45 15.66
CA GLY A 64 -20.20 -4.01 17.00
C GLY A 64 -19.84 -2.55 17.29
N GLU A 65 -18.88 -1.99 16.54
CA GLU A 65 -18.43 -0.61 16.69
C GLU A 65 -18.10 0.00 15.32
N PRO A 66 -19.09 0.31 14.46
CA PRO A 66 -18.86 0.65 13.04
C PRO A 66 -17.99 1.89 12.79
N ARG A 67 -17.78 2.74 13.81
CA ARG A 67 -16.83 3.85 13.75
C ARG A 67 -15.38 3.39 13.60
N ARG A 68 -15.07 2.16 14.04
CA ARG A 68 -13.78 1.50 13.82
C ARG A 68 -13.81 0.83 12.46
N ALA A 69 -13.40 1.61 11.47
CA ALA A 69 -13.39 1.20 10.09
C ALA A 69 -12.12 1.72 9.42
N VAL A 70 -11.63 0.95 8.44
CA VAL A 70 -10.53 1.32 7.57
C VAL A 70 -10.97 1.17 6.12
N TYR A 71 -10.47 2.06 5.27
CA TYR A 71 -10.78 2.11 3.85
C TYR A 71 -9.49 1.93 3.08
N TYR A 72 -9.51 1.04 2.10
CA TYR A 72 -8.45 0.81 1.13
C TYR A 72 -8.96 1.25 -0.25
N PRO A 73 -8.73 2.52 -0.64
CA PRO A 73 -9.16 3.04 -1.93
C PRO A 73 -8.43 2.38 -3.11
N PHE A 74 -9.14 2.22 -4.21
CA PHE A 74 -8.61 1.78 -5.51
C PHE A 74 -9.19 2.68 -6.60
N ALA A 75 -8.33 3.04 -7.55
CA ALA A 75 -8.66 3.65 -8.82
C ALA A 75 -8.37 2.68 -9.96
N GLU A 76 -8.85 2.98 -11.17
CA GLU A 76 -8.57 2.13 -12.34
C GLU A 76 -7.06 2.05 -12.59
N PHE A 77 -6.31 3.08 -12.25
CA PHE A 77 -4.86 3.14 -12.42
C PHE A 77 -4.05 2.61 -11.22
N SER A 78 -4.70 2.06 -10.18
CA SER A 78 -3.98 1.44 -9.06
C SER A 78 -3.35 0.11 -9.51
N PRO A 79 -2.03 -0.10 -9.29
CA PRO A 79 -1.37 -1.36 -9.64
C PRO A 79 -2.05 -2.59 -9.04
N GLU A 80 -2.45 -2.51 -7.78
CA GLU A 80 -3.11 -3.58 -7.03
C GLU A 80 -4.47 -3.93 -7.62
N TRP A 81 -5.27 -2.92 -7.98
CA TRP A 81 -6.56 -3.11 -8.65
C TRP A 81 -6.37 -3.88 -9.95
N GLN A 82 -5.42 -3.43 -10.78
CA GLN A 82 -5.11 -4.06 -12.06
C GLN A 82 -4.61 -5.50 -11.87
N VAL A 83 -3.79 -5.75 -10.86
CA VAL A 83 -3.26 -7.08 -10.54
C VAL A 83 -4.36 -8.03 -10.05
N ILE A 84 -5.25 -7.56 -9.17
CA ILE A 84 -6.42 -8.33 -8.69
C ILE A 84 -7.31 -8.70 -9.89
N ARG A 85 -7.67 -7.72 -10.72
CA ARG A 85 -8.48 -7.93 -11.94
C ARG A 85 -7.80 -8.91 -12.89
N HIS A 86 -6.50 -8.77 -13.12
CA HIS A 86 -5.74 -9.66 -13.99
C HIS A 86 -5.78 -11.11 -13.49
N GLY A 87 -5.52 -11.35 -12.20
CA GLY A 87 -5.54 -12.69 -11.64
C GLY A 87 -6.91 -13.34 -11.74
N LEU A 88 -7.97 -12.62 -11.34
CA LEU A 88 -9.35 -13.11 -11.41
C LEU A 88 -9.80 -13.42 -12.85
N GLN A 89 -9.39 -12.61 -13.84
CA GLN A 89 -9.73 -12.82 -15.25
C GLN A 89 -9.00 -13.99 -15.91
N HIS A 90 -7.85 -14.39 -15.37
CA HIS A 90 -7.01 -15.47 -15.92
C HIS A 90 -7.03 -16.74 -15.06
N ASP A 91 -7.97 -16.84 -14.11
CA ASP A 91 -8.09 -17.94 -13.16
C ASP A 91 -6.79 -18.20 -12.35
N ILE A 92 -6.01 -17.13 -12.10
CA ILE A 92 -4.84 -17.17 -11.23
C ILE A 92 -5.29 -16.81 -9.81
N PRO A 93 -5.04 -17.67 -8.79
CA PRO A 93 -5.36 -17.33 -7.42
C PRO A 93 -4.73 -16.00 -7.00
N VAL A 94 -5.54 -15.13 -6.39
CA VAL A 94 -5.10 -13.86 -5.80
C VAL A 94 -5.40 -13.90 -4.31
N ARG A 95 -4.41 -13.56 -3.48
CA ARG A 95 -4.56 -13.46 -2.03
C ARG A 95 -3.98 -12.16 -1.52
N PHE A 96 -4.58 -11.65 -0.46
CA PHE A 96 -4.02 -10.53 0.26
C PHE A 96 -2.88 -10.98 1.18
N MET A 97 -1.87 -10.15 1.34
CA MET A 97 -0.77 -10.36 2.28
C MET A 97 -0.42 -9.07 3.02
N ASP A 98 -0.76 -9.03 4.30
CA ASP A 98 -0.31 -8.00 5.24
C ASP A 98 -0.66 -8.47 6.67
N LEU A 99 -0.35 -7.66 7.67
CA LEU A 99 -0.92 -7.81 9.01
C LEU A 99 -2.46 -7.66 8.93
N PRO A 100 -3.22 -8.65 9.43
CA PRO A 100 -4.67 -8.52 9.51
C PRO A 100 -5.10 -7.22 10.19
N GLN A 101 -6.03 -6.51 9.58
CA GLN A 101 -6.67 -5.33 10.16
C GLN A 101 -7.44 -5.66 11.44
N ALA A 102 -7.90 -6.90 11.56
CA ALA A 102 -8.44 -7.41 12.82
C ALA A 102 -7.45 -7.26 14.00
N ILE A 103 -6.14 -7.34 13.73
CA ILE A 103 -5.09 -7.14 14.74
C ILE A 103 -4.80 -5.65 14.93
N ARG A 104 -4.62 -4.89 13.84
CA ARG A 104 -4.29 -3.45 13.89
C ARG A 104 -5.32 -2.65 14.69
N LEU A 105 -6.60 -2.76 14.32
CA LEU A 105 -7.70 -2.08 15.02
C LEU A 105 -7.84 -2.51 16.49
N ALA A 106 -7.42 -3.75 16.83
CA ALA A 106 -7.42 -4.22 18.21
C ALA A 106 -6.30 -3.56 19.03
N LEU A 107 -5.09 -3.48 18.48
CA LEU A 107 -3.94 -2.83 19.10
C LEU A 107 -4.18 -1.32 19.29
N GLU A 108 -4.74 -0.64 18.28
CA GLU A 108 -5.12 0.77 18.38
C GLU A 108 -6.12 1.00 19.52
N SER A 109 -7.11 0.11 19.66
CA SER A 109 -8.08 0.21 20.76
C SER A 109 -7.46 0.02 22.14
N GLU A 110 -6.51 -0.91 22.27
CA GLU A 110 -5.78 -1.11 23.52
C GLU A 110 -4.92 0.12 23.85
N ALA A 111 -4.26 0.71 22.85
CA ALA A 111 -3.48 1.94 22.99
C ALA A 111 -4.35 3.14 23.40
N GLU A 112 -5.50 3.35 22.75
CA GLU A 112 -6.48 4.37 23.13
C GLU A 112 -6.96 4.19 24.57
N SER A 113 -7.33 2.95 24.95
CA SER A 113 -7.80 2.65 26.30
C SER A 113 -6.73 2.84 27.38
N ALA A 114 -5.46 2.69 27.03
CA ALA A 114 -4.33 2.95 27.92
C ALA A 114 -4.00 4.45 28.03
N ALA A 115 -4.43 5.27 27.06
CA ALA A 115 -4.17 6.70 27.00
C ALA A 115 -5.25 7.57 27.67
N GLU A 116 -6.49 7.08 27.86
CA GLU A 116 -7.55 7.81 28.56
C GLU A 116 -7.36 7.79 30.10
N PRO A 117 -7.19 8.94 30.78
CA PRO A 117 -7.30 9.01 32.24
C PRO A 117 -8.79 8.98 32.65
N ALA A 118 -9.12 8.21 33.69
CA ALA A 118 -10.46 8.13 34.24
C ALA A 118 -10.86 9.42 35.00
N GLU A 119 -11.52 10.37 34.35
CA GLU A 119 -12.24 11.48 35.00
C GLU A 119 -13.63 11.63 34.33
N PRO A 120 -14.73 11.84 35.10
CA PRO A 120 -16.08 11.84 34.57
C PRO A 120 -16.39 13.13 33.80
N MET A 121 -16.97 13.00 32.60
CA MET A 121 -17.42 14.14 31.80
C MET A 121 -18.74 14.70 32.33
N ASP A 122 -18.71 15.96 32.76
CA ASP A 122 -19.91 16.81 32.80
C ASP A 122 -20.36 17.17 31.37
N GLU A 123 -21.68 17.23 31.23
CA GLU A 123 -22.48 17.30 30.02
C GLU A 123 -22.33 18.63 29.26
N VAL A 124 -21.88 18.64 28.00
CA VAL A 124 -22.19 19.73 27.06
C VAL A 124 -22.42 19.24 25.62
N ALA A 125 -23.67 19.43 25.20
CA ALA A 125 -24.25 19.71 23.88
C ALA A 125 -23.57 19.26 22.57
N ILE A 126 -24.40 18.55 21.81
CA ILE A 126 -24.24 18.03 20.45
C ILE A 126 -24.24 19.18 19.43
N THR A 127 -23.20 19.27 18.60
CA THR A 127 -23.30 19.75 17.20
C THR A 127 -22.12 19.22 16.39
N GLU A 128 -22.44 18.81 15.16
CA GLU A 128 -21.57 18.32 14.07
C GLU A 128 -21.35 16.81 14.00
N LEU A 129 -21.78 16.24 12.86
CA LEU A 129 -21.48 14.88 12.44
C LEU A 129 -19.96 14.74 12.36
N PRO A 130 -19.34 13.69 12.94
CA PRO A 130 -17.93 13.46 12.76
C PRO A 130 -17.70 13.12 11.30
N THR A 131 -16.87 13.91 10.62
CA THR A 131 -16.13 13.45 9.46
C THR A 131 -15.45 12.16 9.89
N ALA A 132 -15.82 11.03 9.28
CA ALA A 132 -15.17 9.75 9.55
C ALA A 132 -13.67 9.98 9.41
N ALA A 133 -12.94 9.89 10.52
CA ALA A 133 -11.49 9.85 10.49
C ALA A 133 -11.13 8.69 9.58
N LEU A 134 -10.55 9.01 8.42
CA LEU A 134 -9.81 8.03 7.66
C LEU A 134 -8.68 7.64 8.60
N ALA A 135 -8.83 6.50 9.29
CA ALA A 135 -7.78 5.96 10.12
C ALA A 135 -6.54 5.85 9.22
N GLU A 136 -5.47 6.50 9.67
CA GLU A 136 -4.19 6.58 9.01
C GLU A 136 -3.76 5.18 8.58
N GLU A 137 -3.82 4.91 7.28
CA GLU A 137 -2.96 3.89 6.73
C GLU A 137 -1.54 4.39 6.92
N THR A 138 -0.76 3.65 7.69
CA THR A 138 0.69 3.49 7.49
C THR A 138 0.91 2.84 6.11
N GLY A 139 0.43 3.49 5.05
CA GLY A 139 1.11 3.44 3.77
C GLY A 139 2.47 4.07 4.03
N ASP A 140 3.51 3.42 3.53
CA ASP A 140 4.87 3.94 3.36
C ASP A 140 4.88 5.48 3.49
N GLU A 141 5.38 6.01 4.63
CA GLU A 141 5.63 7.45 4.76
C GLU A 141 6.70 7.78 3.70
N THR A 142 6.20 8.01 2.50
CA THR A 142 6.79 8.77 1.41
C THR A 142 5.89 9.98 1.24
N THR A 143 5.53 10.62 2.36
CA THR A 143 4.81 11.88 2.34
C THR A 143 5.80 12.99 2.61
N GLY A 144 6.18 13.66 1.53
CA GLY A 144 6.66 15.04 1.58
C GLY A 144 5.58 15.88 2.27
N ASN A 145 5.73 16.05 3.57
CA ASN A 145 5.02 17.07 4.30
C ASN A 145 5.68 18.40 3.92
N ASP A 146 5.11 19.10 2.95
CA ASP A 146 5.44 20.49 2.58
C ASP A 146 4.98 21.47 3.68
N ALA A 147 5.35 21.18 4.93
CA ALA A 147 5.60 22.23 5.90
C ALA A 147 7.06 22.60 5.68
N GLU A 148 7.29 23.75 5.05
CA GLU A 148 8.60 24.39 4.92
C GLU A 148 9.27 24.50 6.30
N ASP A 149 9.97 23.45 6.73
CA ASP A 149 10.86 23.53 7.87
C ASP A 149 12.12 24.22 7.35
N SER A 150 12.23 25.48 7.70
CA SER A 150 13.19 26.46 7.18
C SER A 150 14.64 26.19 7.58
N THR A 151 15.04 24.93 7.79
CA THR A 151 16.36 24.55 8.28
C THR A 151 17.30 24.01 7.19
N GLY A 152 16.79 23.69 5.99
CA GLY A 152 17.61 23.17 4.89
C GLY A 152 18.26 21.81 5.20
N ALA A 153 17.83 21.15 6.28
CA ALA A 153 18.21 19.79 6.61
C ALA A 153 17.19 18.82 5.99
N LEU A 154 17.69 17.75 5.38
CA LEU A 154 16.87 16.65 4.89
C LEU A 154 16.08 15.99 6.03
N PRO A 155 14.85 15.49 5.76
CA PRO A 155 14.06 14.77 6.76
C PRO A 155 14.75 13.46 7.17
N ASP A 156 14.24 12.85 8.25
CA ASP A 156 14.64 11.50 8.63
C ASP A 156 14.52 10.54 7.45
N LEU A 157 15.57 9.74 7.19
CA LEU A 157 15.64 8.89 6.01
C LEU A 157 14.53 7.83 5.97
N ARG A 158 14.08 7.32 7.12
CA ARG A 158 13.00 6.33 7.16
C ARG A 158 11.64 6.97 6.85
N ARG A 159 11.46 8.23 7.21
CA ARG A 159 10.23 8.99 7.02
C ARG A 159 10.02 9.55 5.61
N ASP A 160 11.11 9.79 4.88
CA ASP A 160 11.00 10.16 3.47
C ASP A 160 12.27 9.70 2.71
N PRO A 161 12.38 8.38 2.44
CA PRO A 161 13.56 7.82 1.82
C PRO A 161 13.75 8.32 0.38
N LEU A 162 12.65 8.57 -0.33
CA LEU A 162 12.68 9.03 -1.72
C LEU A 162 13.16 10.48 -1.83
N ARG A 163 12.92 11.32 -0.82
CA ARG A 163 13.47 12.68 -0.78
C ARG A 163 14.99 12.72 -0.89
N TRP A 164 15.68 11.80 -0.20
CA TRP A 164 17.14 11.73 -0.25
C TRP A 164 17.66 11.39 -1.65
N VAL A 165 16.99 10.46 -2.33
CA VAL A 165 17.32 10.09 -3.72
C VAL A 165 17.04 11.25 -4.67
N ALA A 166 15.90 11.92 -4.50
CA ALA A 166 15.50 13.07 -5.29
C ALA A 166 16.53 14.19 -5.19
N GLU A 167 16.95 14.58 -3.99
CA GLU A 167 17.97 15.61 -3.81
C GLU A 167 19.31 15.24 -4.44
N ALA A 168 19.77 14.01 -4.25
CA ALA A 168 20.99 13.53 -4.89
C ALA A 168 20.90 13.54 -6.43
N ALA A 169 19.71 13.35 -6.98
CA ALA A 169 19.43 13.40 -8.41
C ALA A 169 19.08 14.81 -8.94
N GLY A 170 19.06 15.83 -8.08
CA GLY A 170 18.76 17.22 -8.45
C GLY A 170 17.27 17.55 -8.58
N TYR A 171 16.39 16.77 -7.96
CA TYR A 171 14.95 17.00 -7.90
C TYR A 171 14.58 17.76 -6.63
N GLY A 172 13.48 18.52 -6.71
CA GLY A 172 12.97 19.31 -5.61
C GLY A 172 12.10 18.53 -4.62
N ASP A 173 11.70 17.30 -4.95
CA ASP A 173 10.85 16.43 -4.13
C ASP A 173 10.90 14.96 -4.64
N GLY A 174 10.63 14.02 -3.72
CA GLY A 174 10.64 12.57 -3.97
C GLY A 174 9.61 12.11 -5.00
N GLU A 175 8.43 12.72 -4.97
CA GLU A 175 7.30 12.38 -5.83
C GLU A 175 7.60 12.68 -7.30
N ARG A 176 8.13 13.87 -7.62
CA ARG A 176 8.54 14.22 -8.99
C ARG A 176 9.66 13.32 -9.51
N TRP A 177 10.58 12.93 -8.64
CA TRP A 177 11.63 11.99 -9.00
C TRP A 177 11.04 10.62 -9.38
N TRP A 178 10.13 10.10 -8.55
CA TRP A 178 9.43 8.83 -8.82
C TRP A 178 8.59 8.91 -10.09
N GLU A 179 7.81 9.97 -10.26
CA GLU A 179 6.98 10.19 -11.45
C GLU A 179 7.80 10.16 -12.75
N HIS A 180 8.95 10.85 -12.76
CA HIS A 180 9.77 10.92 -13.96
C HIS A 180 10.51 9.60 -14.24
N LEU A 181 11.11 8.98 -13.22
CA LEU A 181 11.99 7.83 -13.43
C LEU A 181 11.29 6.48 -13.39
N VAL A 182 10.12 6.39 -12.76
CA VAL A 182 9.33 5.17 -12.62
C VAL A 182 8.04 5.24 -13.42
N GLU A 183 7.14 6.19 -13.12
CA GLU A 183 5.78 6.19 -13.69
C GLU A 183 5.75 6.53 -15.19
N GLN A 184 6.61 7.44 -15.63
CA GLN A 184 6.71 7.81 -17.05
C GLN A 184 7.58 6.84 -17.87
N ARG A 185 8.27 5.91 -17.20
CA ARG A 185 9.18 4.99 -17.87
C ARG A 185 8.40 3.90 -18.59
N GLN A 186 8.52 3.84 -19.92
CA GLN A 186 7.80 2.87 -20.74
C GLN A 186 8.56 1.54 -20.94
N ASP A 187 9.87 1.50 -20.67
CA ASP A 187 10.65 0.25 -20.68
C ASP A 187 10.81 -0.32 -19.28
N SER A 188 10.17 -1.47 -19.07
CA SER A 188 9.93 -2.11 -17.77
C SER A 188 10.85 -3.28 -17.46
N ARG A 189 11.75 -3.69 -18.38
CA ARG A 189 12.42 -5.00 -18.30
C ARG A 189 13.20 -5.23 -16.99
N GLU A 190 13.85 -4.20 -16.48
CA GLU A 190 14.63 -4.26 -15.24
C GLU A 190 14.09 -3.30 -14.17
N LEU A 191 12.89 -2.73 -14.36
CA LEU A 191 12.34 -1.71 -13.47
C LEU A 191 12.26 -2.20 -12.01
N PHE A 192 11.65 -3.36 -11.79
CA PHE A 192 11.49 -3.91 -10.44
C PHE A 192 12.81 -4.38 -9.82
N GLN A 193 13.79 -4.74 -10.64
CA GLN A 193 15.14 -5.00 -10.14
C GLN A 193 15.80 -3.71 -9.66
N ALA A 194 15.71 -2.63 -10.44
CA ALA A 194 16.25 -1.33 -10.05
C ALA A 194 15.55 -0.78 -8.78
N ILE A 195 14.23 -0.91 -8.68
CA ILE A 195 13.46 -0.55 -7.48
C ILE A 195 13.94 -1.37 -6.27
N ARG A 196 14.11 -2.69 -6.43
CA ARG A 196 14.64 -3.54 -5.36
C ARG A 196 16.02 -3.08 -4.90
N GLU A 197 16.96 -2.87 -5.82
CA GLU A 197 18.32 -2.43 -5.50
C GLU A 197 18.32 -1.07 -4.77
N LEU A 198 17.51 -0.13 -5.24
CA LEU A 198 17.34 1.18 -4.60
C LEU A 198 16.79 1.06 -3.18
N MET A 199 15.68 0.32 -3.01
CA MET A 199 15.03 0.18 -1.72
C MET A 199 15.90 -0.59 -0.72
N THR A 200 16.68 -1.59 -1.18
CA THR A 200 17.67 -2.27 -0.34
C THR A 200 18.75 -1.31 0.15
N ALA A 201 19.27 -0.44 -0.72
CA ALA A 201 20.27 0.55 -0.34
C ALA A 201 19.71 1.56 0.68
N LEU A 202 18.51 2.11 0.42
CA LEU A 202 17.86 3.07 1.30
C LEU A 202 17.56 2.46 2.68
N ARG A 203 17.05 1.22 2.72
CA ARG A 203 16.77 0.52 3.98
C ARG A 203 18.03 0.21 4.78
N THR A 204 19.13 -0.15 4.12
CA THR A 204 20.39 -0.40 4.82
C THR A 204 20.84 0.83 5.60
N GLU A 205 20.76 2.02 4.98
CA GLU A 205 21.11 3.28 5.63
C GLU A 205 20.06 3.70 6.67
N ALA A 206 18.77 3.52 6.38
CA ALA A 206 17.70 3.86 7.32
C ALA A 206 17.76 2.99 8.59
N ASP A 207 18.00 1.68 8.46
CA ASP A 207 18.12 0.73 9.56
C ASP A 207 19.34 1.03 10.45
N ALA A 208 20.41 1.60 9.86
CA ALA A 208 21.58 2.05 10.59
C ALA A 208 21.32 3.33 11.42
N GLN A 209 20.40 4.19 10.98
CA GLN A 209 20.05 5.44 11.67
C GLN A 209 18.97 5.24 12.73
N SER A 210 17.92 4.49 12.41
CA SER A 210 16.78 4.26 13.28
C SER A 210 16.19 2.86 13.04
N PRO A 211 15.91 2.07 14.09
CA PRO A 211 15.29 0.75 13.93
C PRO A 211 13.88 0.85 13.34
N LEU A 212 13.43 -0.21 12.64
CA LEU A 212 12.04 -0.30 12.16
C LEU A 212 11.05 -0.21 13.31
N GLU A 213 9.94 0.46 13.06
CA GLU A 213 8.82 0.52 13.99
C GLU A 213 8.19 -0.86 14.22
N GLU A 214 7.63 -1.10 15.40
CA GLU A 214 7.05 -2.40 15.75
C GLU A 214 5.92 -2.82 14.80
N GLU A 215 5.11 -1.85 14.36
CA GLU A 215 4.01 -2.11 13.44
C GLU A 215 4.52 -2.62 12.10
N GLU A 216 5.50 -1.93 11.51
CA GLU A 216 6.10 -2.32 10.25
C GLU A 216 6.75 -3.71 10.34
N GLN A 217 7.47 -4.00 11.43
CA GLN A 217 8.01 -5.33 11.67
C GLN A 217 6.93 -6.43 11.72
N ARG A 218 5.74 -6.12 12.27
CA ARG A 218 4.60 -7.05 12.31
C ARG A 218 3.98 -7.23 10.93
N ARG A 219 3.83 -6.15 10.15
CA ARG A 219 3.37 -6.19 8.75
C ARG A 219 4.24 -7.10 7.90
N GLU A 220 5.53 -6.85 7.90
CA GLU A 220 6.47 -7.67 7.12
C GLU A 220 6.51 -9.13 7.61
N ALA A 221 6.44 -9.36 8.92
CA ALA A 221 6.37 -10.72 9.47
C ALA A 221 5.13 -11.46 8.96
N ALA A 222 3.97 -10.79 8.91
CA ALA A 222 2.74 -11.35 8.39
C ALA A 222 2.84 -11.64 6.88
N MET A 223 3.37 -10.70 6.09
CA MET A 223 3.61 -10.91 4.65
C MET A 223 4.52 -12.12 4.40
N ARG A 224 5.63 -12.24 5.14
CA ARG A 224 6.55 -13.40 5.04
C ARG A 224 5.89 -14.71 5.48
N VAL A 225 4.99 -14.69 6.46
CA VAL A 225 4.22 -15.89 6.85
C VAL A 225 3.32 -16.35 5.71
N GLN A 226 2.61 -15.42 5.04
CA GLN A 226 1.77 -15.75 3.89
C GLN A 226 2.59 -16.29 2.71
N LEU A 227 3.73 -15.67 2.41
CA LEU A 227 4.65 -16.15 1.37
C LEU A 227 5.16 -17.57 1.66
N ARG A 228 5.52 -17.88 2.92
CA ARG A 228 5.92 -19.25 3.31
C ARG A 228 4.75 -20.24 3.25
N ALA A 229 3.54 -19.82 3.61
CA ALA A 229 2.34 -20.65 3.50
C ALA A 229 2.07 -21.03 2.04
N ALA A 230 2.08 -20.06 1.13
CA ALA A 230 1.95 -20.28 -0.31
C ALA A 230 3.00 -21.28 -0.85
N ARG A 231 4.27 -21.10 -0.49
CA ARG A 231 5.34 -22.05 -0.87
C ARG A 231 5.08 -23.47 -0.35
N LYS A 232 4.57 -23.60 0.87
CA LYS A 232 4.24 -24.89 1.49
C LYS A 232 3.03 -25.56 0.81
N GLU A 233 2.09 -24.77 0.31
CA GLU A 233 0.95 -25.26 -0.49
C GLU A 233 1.35 -25.76 -1.88
N GLY A 234 2.59 -25.48 -2.32
CA GLY A 234 3.16 -26.01 -3.55
C GLY A 234 3.15 -25.03 -4.73
N PHE A 235 2.81 -23.76 -4.51
CA PHE A 235 2.96 -22.72 -5.54
C PHE A 235 4.44 -22.51 -5.86
N GLU A 236 4.79 -22.52 -7.15
CA GLU A 236 6.16 -22.43 -7.62
C GLU A 236 6.47 -21.03 -8.18
N ARG A 237 5.50 -20.43 -8.87
CA ARG A 237 5.62 -19.11 -9.52
C ARG A 237 4.74 -18.10 -8.80
N ILE A 238 5.18 -17.72 -7.60
CA ILE A 238 4.52 -16.70 -6.78
C ILE A 238 4.95 -15.30 -7.21
N ALA A 239 3.99 -14.51 -7.69
CA ALA A 239 4.14 -13.07 -7.88
C ALA A 239 3.74 -12.35 -6.59
N VAL A 240 4.51 -11.35 -6.19
CA VAL A 240 4.28 -10.54 -5.01
C VAL A 240 4.21 -9.08 -5.45
N VAL A 241 3.12 -8.38 -5.13
CA VAL A 241 2.93 -6.96 -5.44
C VAL A 241 2.73 -6.22 -4.13
N CYS A 242 3.65 -5.30 -3.82
CA CYS A 242 3.64 -4.54 -2.57
C CYS A 242 4.27 -3.15 -2.77
N GLY A 243 4.05 -2.25 -1.83
CA GLY A 243 4.79 -1.01 -1.70
C GLY A 243 6.29 -1.27 -1.80
N ALA A 244 6.98 -0.41 -2.54
CA ALA A 244 8.39 -0.60 -2.88
C ALA A 244 9.29 -0.76 -1.63
N TRP A 245 8.95 -0.08 -0.54
CA TRP A 245 9.67 -0.16 0.72
C TRP A 245 9.68 -1.56 1.36
N HIS A 246 8.63 -2.36 1.17
CA HIS A 246 8.54 -3.73 1.70
C HIS A 246 9.35 -4.76 0.91
N VAL A 247 9.82 -4.41 -0.29
CA VAL A 247 10.50 -5.36 -1.21
C VAL A 247 11.73 -6.04 -0.57
N PRO A 248 12.64 -5.33 0.12
CA PRO A 248 13.81 -5.97 0.71
C PRO A 248 13.45 -7.02 1.77
N ALA A 249 12.41 -6.77 2.56
CA ALA A 249 11.93 -7.67 3.60
C ALA A 249 11.30 -8.97 3.08
N LEU A 250 10.92 -9.00 1.80
CA LEU A 250 10.36 -10.18 1.13
C LEU A 250 11.41 -10.89 0.25
N SER A 251 12.56 -10.25 0.02
CA SER A 251 13.67 -10.79 -0.76
C SER A 251 14.59 -11.69 0.08
N ASP A 252 14.84 -11.33 1.34
CA ASP A 252 15.61 -12.14 2.29
C ASP A 252 14.74 -12.50 3.51
N LEU A 253 14.44 -13.80 3.69
CA LEU A 253 13.49 -14.26 4.69
C LEU A 253 14.23 -14.70 5.96
N PRO A 254 14.03 -14.03 7.11
CA PRO A 254 14.54 -14.52 8.39
C PRO A 254 13.94 -15.89 8.76
N PRO A 255 14.44 -16.56 9.80
CA PRO A 255 13.86 -17.79 10.30
C PRO A 255 12.37 -17.63 10.66
N ALA A 256 11.51 -18.55 10.21
CA ALA A 256 10.06 -18.48 10.44
C ALA A 256 9.66 -18.38 11.93
N ARG A 257 10.50 -18.87 12.85
CA ARG A 257 10.28 -18.74 14.30
C ARG A 257 10.22 -17.28 14.77
N GLU A 258 10.94 -16.39 14.11
CA GLU A 258 11.02 -14.97 14.50
C GLU A 258 9.76 -14.22 14.09
N ASP A 259 9.27 -14.46 12.88
CA ASP A 259 7.98 -13.93 12.44
C ASP A 259 6.83 -14.48 13.29
N ASN A 260 6.82 -15.80 13.55
CA ASN A 260 5.83 -16.41 14.40
C ASN A 260 5.85 -15.85 15.83
N ALA A 261 7.03 -15.54 16.38
CA ALA A 261 7.15 -14.93 17.70
C ALA A 261 6.56 -13.51 17.73
N ARG A 262 6.78 -12.71 16.68
CA ARG A 262 6.23 -11.35 16.55
C ARG A 262 4.70 -11.33 16.45
N LEU A 263 4.11 -12.34 15.83
CA LEU A 263 2.66 -12.41 15.57
C LEU A 263 1.87 -13.17 16.65
N LYS A 264 2.56 -13.89 17.54
CA LYS A 264 1.92 -14.77 18.51
C LYS A 264 1.23 -13.96 19.61
N GLY A 265 -0.04 -14.29 19.84
CA GLY A 265 -0.80 -13.75 20.98
C GLY A 265 -1.28 -12.32 20.78
N LEU A 266 -1.14 -11.74 19.59
CA LEU A 266 -1.69 -10.43 19.28
C LEU A 266 -3.23 -10.44 19.38
N PRO A 267 -3.83 -9.37 19.92
CA PRO A 267 -5.28 -9.26 20.06
C PRO A 267 -5.94 -9.21 18.68
N LYS A 268 -7.23 -9.60 18.62
CA LYS A 268 -8.00 -9.62 17.38
C LYS A 268 -9.42 -9.14 17.61
N ARG A 269 -9.93 -8.32 16.69
CA ARG A 269 -11.34 -7.97 16.57
C ARG A 269 -12.04 -8.81 15.51
N LYS A 270 -13.37 -8.88 15.59
CA LYS A 270 -14.18 -9.48 14.53
C LYS A 270 -14.55 -8.39 13.53
N LEU A 271 -14.10 -8.54 12.30
CA LEU A 271 -14.39 -7.59 11.22
C LEU A 271 -15.38 -8.17 10.21
N ALA A 272 -16.08 -7.26 9.54
CA ALA A 272 -16.75 -7.51 8.27
C ALA A 272 -16.02 -6.72 7.16
N ALA A 273 -16.04 -7.25 5.94
CA ALA A 273 -15.43 -6.61 4.78
C ALA A 273 -16.46 -6.43 3.65
N THR A 274 -16.38 -5.34 2.90
CA THR A 274 -17.23 -5.08 1.73
C THR A 274 -16.58 -4.07 0.79
N TRP A 275 -17.13 -3.90 -0.41
CA TRP A 275 -16.75 -2.84 -1.34
C TRP A 275 -17.72 -1.68 -1.23
N VAL A 276 -17.21 -0.45 -1.22
CA VAL A 276 -18.03 0.76 -1.23
C VAL A 276 -17.61 1.69 -2.38
N PRO A 277 -18.54 2.47 -2.95
CA PRO A 277 -18.18 3.50 -3.91
C PRO A 277 -17.22 4.52 -3.29
N TRP A 278 -16.28 4.99 -4.09
CA TRP A 278 -15.32 6.02 -3.70
C TRP A 278 -15.28 7.15 -4.72
N THR A 279 -14.44 8.17 -4.50
CA THR A 279 -14.32 9.31 -5.42
C THR A 279 -12.86 9.72 -5.57
N HIS A 280 -12.52 10.36 -6.69
CA HIS A 280 -11.23 11.00 -6.86
C HIS A 280 -10.93 12.01 -5.74
N GLY A 281 -11.90 12.80 -5.28
CA GLY A 281 -11.66 13.75 -4.19
C GLY A 281 -11.14 13.10 -2.91
N ARG A 282 -11.64 11.90 -2.58
CA ARG A 282 -11.21 11.10 -1.41
C ARG A 282 -9.98 10.23 -1.66
N LEU A 283 -9.42 10.26 -2.87
CA LEU A 283 -8.14 9.62 -3.22
C LEU A 283 -6.97 10.59 -3.12
N THR A 284 -7.23 11.84 -2.73
CA THR A 284 -6.19 12.86 -2.67
C THR A 284 -5.43 12.81 -1.36
N HIS A 285 -4.15 13.21 -1.37
CA HIS A 285 -3.44 13.48 -0.12
C HIS A 285 -4.17 14.53 0.73
N ALA A 286 -4.76 15.54 0.09
CA ALA A 286 -5.53 16.59 0.75
C ALA A 286 -6.76 16.08 1.53
N SER A 287 -7.26 14.88 1.23
CA SER A 287 -8.31 14.25 2.04
C SER A 287 -7.80 13.56 3.31
N GLY A 288 -6.49 13.53 3.55
CA GLY A 288 -5.86 12.81 4.66
C GLY A 288 -5.57 11.34 4.36
N TYR A 289 -5.61 10.93 3.08
CA TYR A 289 -5.24 9.57 2.68
C TYR A 289 -3.73 9.52 2.42
N GLY A 290 -2.99 8.80 3.25
CA GLY A 290 -1.52 8.76 3.24
C GLY A 290 -0.93 8.34 1.89
N ALA A 291 -1.51 7.30 1.28
CA ALA A 291 -1.14 6.84 -0.06
C ALA A 291 -1.91 7.55 -1.20
N GLY A 292 -2.49 8.73 -0.93
CA GLY A 292 -3.22 9.49 -1.93
C GLY A 292 -2.36 9.95 -3.11
N VAL A 293 -2.98 10.62 -4.07
CA VAL A 293 -2.27 11.30 -5.17
C VAL A 293 -2.76 12.73 -5.30
N GLU A 294 -1.88 13.66 -5.71
CA GLU A 294 -2.23 15.08 -5.79
C GLU A 294 -3.37 15.35 -6.80
N ALA A 295 -3.30 14.72 -7.98
CA ALA A 295 -4.22 14.99 -9.07
C ALA A 295 -4.83 13.70 -9.68
N PRO A 296 -5.75 12.99 -8.98
CA PRO A 296 -6.29 11.71 -9.44
C PRO A 296 -6.90 11.76 -10.85
N GLY A 297 -7.52 12.89 -11.23
CA GLY A 297 -8.06 13.07 -12.59
C GLY A 297 -6.98 13.11 -13.67
N PHE A 298 -5.80 13.66 -13.36
CA PHE A 298 -4.65 13.64 -14.28
C PHE A 298 -4.08 12.22 -14.40
N TYR A 299 -4.00 11.48 -13.29
CA TYR A 299 -3.52 10.09 -13.27
C TYR A 299 -4.46 9.16 -14.06
N GLN A 300 -5.78 9.35 -13.91
CA GLN A 300 -6.76 8.68 -14.77
C GLN A 300 -6.53 9.01 -16.25
N HIS A 301 -6.24 10.28 -16.58
CA HIS A 301 -5.92 10.66 -17.96
C HIS A 301 -4.61 10.03 -18.47
N LEU A 302 -3.57 9.91 -17.64
CA LEU A 302 -2.34 9.19 -17.98
C LEU A 302 -2.60 7.69 -18.25
N TRP A 303 -3.53 7.10 -17.49
CA TRP A 303 -3.96 5.72 -17.67
C TRP A 303 -4.78 5.50 -18.94
N ASP A 304 -5.70 6.41 -19.26
CA ASP A 304 -6.56 6.28 -20.44
C ASP A 304 -5.84 6.67 -21.74
N SER A 305 -4.79 7.49 -21.64
CA SER A 305 -4.07 8.03 -22.79
C SER A 305 -2.87 7.18 -23.20
N ALA A 306 -2.80 6.83 -24.49
CA ALA A 306 -1.56 6.36 -25.13
C ALA A 306 -0.88 7.48 -25.93
N GLY A 307 0.46 7.51 -25.97
CA GLY A 307 1.24 8.47 -26.76
C GLY A 307 1.71 9.68 -25.95
N GLU A 308 1.25 10.89 -26.32
CA GLU A 308 1.60 12.16 -25.67
C GLU A 308 0.49 12.63 -24.70
N PRO A 309 0.43 12.09 -23.46
CA PRO A 309 -0.66 12.41 -22.55
C PRO A 309 -0.66 13.88 -22.11
N THR A 310 0.52 14.48 -21.89
CA THR A 310 0.65 15.87 -21.43
C THR A 310 0.12 16.86 -22.46
N SER A 311 0.52 16.73 -23.73
CA SER A 311 0.02 17.56 -24.83
C SER A 311 -1.51 17.48 -24.93
N ARG A 312 -2.08 16.28 -24.78
CA ARG A 312 -3.53 16.05 -24.84
C ARG A 312 -4.28 16.62 -23.64
N TRP A 313 -3.65 16.67 -22.47
CA TRP A 313 -4.25 17.26 -21.28
C TRP A 313 -4.36 18.78 -21.43
N LEU A 314 -3.29 19.43 -21.88
CA LEU A 314 -3.23 20.89 -22.04
C LEU A 314 -4.07 21.42 -23.20
N ALA A 315 -4.36 20.59 -24.20
CA ALA A 315 -5.14 20.97 -25.38
C ALA A 315 -6.66 20.78 -25.21
N ARG A 316 -7.14 20.36 -24.03
CA ARG A 316 -8.56 20.18 -23.71
C ARG A 316 -9.19 21.42 -23.11
#